data_AF-A0A923VLF6-F1
#
_entry.id   AF-A0A923VLF6-F1
#
_cell.length_a   1.000
_cell.length_b   1.000
_cell.length_c   1.000
_cell.angle_alpha   90.00
_cell.angle_beta   90.00
_cell.angle_gamma   90.00
#
_symmetry.space_group_name_H-M   'P 1'
#
loop_
_entity.id
_entity.type
_entity.pdbx_description
1 polymer ?
#
loop_
_entity_poly.entity_id
_entity_poly.type
_entity_poly.pdbx_seq_one_letter_code
_entity_poly.pdbx_strand_id
1 'polypeptide(L)'
;MRIFYKALICLSLFFSLTSKAQIVETFYEDGTLKSKGKVVVVSRKSTIAGKQTLSLKIGLWQYFDTLSTLIKTENYAKSGNETFLNGEVLYYSGEGVLLKQENYRHDVMTEERWLDTGIYEFGNLRIEFVRNSDKNLEVREYRNGELTMEKLQENGQITLKKSHRKFSRGVNDPPKMFESNRITEIEIGKGETLESKLG
;
A
#
# COMPACT_ATOMS: atom_id res chain seq x y z
N MET A 1 -28.88 47.04 -10.10
CA MET A 1 -28.92 45.69 -10.72
C MET A 1 -27.67 45.30 -11.56
N ARG A 2 -26.61 46.14 -11.64
CA ARG A 2 -25.37 45.82 -12.41
C ARG A 2 -24.19 45.30 -11.58
N ILE A 3 -24.30 45.31 -10.25
CA ILE A 3 -23.22 44.88 -9.34
C ILE A 3 -23.33 43.36 -9.05
N PHE A 4 -24.56 42.84 -9.00
CA PHE A 4 -24.83 41.41 -8.76
C PHE A 4 -24.31 40.48 -9.88
N TYR A 5 -24.35 40.92 -11.14
CA TYR A 5 -23.83 40.09 -12.25
C TYR A 5 -22.31 39.91 -12.20
N LYS A 6 -21.57 40.93 -11.72
CA LYS A 6 -20.10 40.87 -11.61
C LYS A 6 -19.66 39.91 -10.51
N ALA A 7 -20.36 39.90 -9.38
CA ALA A 7 -20.10 38.96 -8.28
C ALA A 7 -20.38 37.51 -8.69
N LEU A 8 -21.43 37.27 -9.48
CA LEU A 8 -21.81 35.93 -9.95
C LEU A 8 -20.79 35.34 -10.94
N ILE A 9 -20.19 36.17 -11.80
CA ILE A 9 -19.12 35.74 -12.73
C ILE A 9 -17.81 35.44 -11.99
N CYS A 10 -17.47 36.19 -10.94
CA CYS A 10 -16.31 35.87 -10.13
C CYS A 10 -16.52 34.54 -9.38
N LEU A 11 -17.72 34.27 -8.85
CA LEU A 11 -18.01 33.03 -8.13
C LEU A 11 -17.92 31.78 -9.01
N SER A 12 -18.31 31.86 -10.30
CA SER A 12 -18.21 30.72 -11.23
C SER A 12 -16.77 30.42 -11.67
N LEU A 13 -15.89 31.43 -11.72
CA LEU A 13 -14.46 31.25 -12.00
C LEU A 13 -13.70 30.60 -10.83
N PHE A 14 -14.20 30.72 -9.60
CA PHE A 14 -13.61 30.02 -8.44
C PHE A 14 -13.93 28.52 -8.41
N PHE A 15 -15.02 28.07 -9.04
CA PHE A 15 -15.38 26.64 -9.10
C PHE A 15 -14.55 25.83 -10.12
N SER A 16 -13.72 26.47 -10.94
CA SER A 16 -12.99 25.79 -12.04
C SER A 16 -11.63 25.19 -11.61
N LEU A 17 -11.21 25.36 -10.36
CA LEU A 17 -9.89 24.94 -9.85
C LEU A 17 -9.90 23.59 -9.11
N THR A 18 -11.02 22.86 -9.12
CA THR A 18 -11.02 21.48 -8.62
C THR A 18 -10.11 20.64 -9.53
N SER A 19 -8.95 20.24 -8.99
CA SER A 19 -8.04 19.28 -9.61
C SER A 19 -8.85 18.11 -10.19
N LYS A 20 -8.67 17.82 -11.48
CA LYS A 20 -9.40 16.78 -12.22
C LYS A 20 -8.98 15.38 -11.74
N ALA A 21 -9.39 15.02 -10.53
CA ALA A 21 -9.31 13.65 -10.04
C ALA A 21 -10.40 12.84 -10.77
N GLN A 22 -10.01 11.76 -11.42
CA GLN A 22 -10.93 10.85 -12.11
C GLN A 22 -10.97 9.51 -11.39
N ILE A 23 -12.16 8.92 -11.29
CA ILE A 23 -12.30 7.54 -10.80
C ILE A 23 -11.87 6.62 -11.93
N VAL A 24 -11.03 5.64 -11.60
CA VAL A 24 -10.57 4.59 -12.52
C VAL A 24 -10.92 3.25 -11.90
N GLU A 25 -11.42 2.37 -12.75
CA GLU A 25 -11.72 0.98 -12.44
C GLU A 25 -10.93 0.09 -13.40
N THR A 26 -10.37 -1.00 -12.89
CA THR A 26 -9.76 -2.05 -13.71
C THR A 26 -10.48 -3.36 -13.45
N PHE A 27 -10.49 -4.23 -14.44
CA PHE A 27 -11.25 -5.47 -14.43
C PHE A 27 -10.34 -6.66 -14.76
N TYR A 28 -10.72 -7.84 -14.26
CA TYR A 28 -10.18 -9.11 -14.72
C TYR A 28 -10.71 -9.44 -16.13
N GLU A 29 -10.17 -10.49 -16.75
CA GLU A 29 -10.57 -10.89 -18.11
C GLU A 29 -12.04 -11.30 -18.21
N ASP A 30 -12.59 -11.82 -17.11
CA ASP A 30 -14.00 -12.20 -16.96
C ASP A 30 -14.94 -11.00 -16.70
N GLY A 31 -14.40 -9.78 -16.62
CA GLY A 31 -15.17 -8.56 -16.32
C GLY A 31 -15.39 -8.30 -14.83
N THR A 32 -14.87 -9.14 -13.93
CA THR A 32 -14.93 -8.91 -12.49
C THR A 32 -14.11 -7.68 -12.10
N LEU A 33 -14.64 -6.83 -11.21
CA LEU A 33 -13.92 -5.64 -10.74
C LEU A 33 -12.64 -6.08 -10.02
N LYS A 34 -11.49 -5.55 -10.47
CA LYS A 34 -10.17 -5.88 -9.93
C LYS A 34 -9.64 -4.79 -9.01
N SER A 35 -9.79 -3.54 -9.41
CA SER A 35 -9.42 -2.41 -8.55
C SER A 35 -10.20 -1.17 -8.88
N LYS A 36 -10.35 -0.29 -7.89
CA LYS A 36 -11.02 0.99 -8.00
C LYS A 36 -10.32 2.05 -7.17
N GLY A 37 -10.18 3.24 -7.72
CA GLY A 37 -9.61 4.37 -7.00
C GLY A 37 -9.63 5.65 -7.81
N LYS A 38 -8.95 6.68 -7.30
CA LYS A 38 -8.81 7.97 -8.00
C LYS A 38 -7.42 8.14 -8.58
N VAL A 39 -7.35 8.74 -9.76
CA VAL A 39 -6.10 9.19 -10.37
C VAL A 39 -6.14 10.69 -10.64
N VAL A 40 -4.98 11.34 -10.61
CA VAL A 40 -4.76 12.66 -11.18
C VAL A 40 -3.81 12.53 -12.35
N VAL A 41 -4.23 13.08 -13.49
CA VAL A 41 -3.43 13.11 -14.70
C VAL A 41 -2.50 14.32 -14.66
N VAL A 42 -1.19 14.07 -14.72
CA VAL A 42 -0.17 15.13 -14.82
C VAL A 42 0.53 15.03 -16.16
N SER A 43 0.88 16.17 -16.75
CA SER A 43 1.73 16.21 -17.93
C SER A 43 3.12 16.71 -17.57
N ARG A 44 4.15 15.96 -17.93
CA ARG A 44 5.56 16.33 -17.78
C ARG A 44 6.22 16.45 -19.14
N LYS A 45 6.98 17.52 -19.36
CA LYS A 45 7.85 17.64 -20.53
C LYS A 45 9.17 16.93 -20.23
N SER A 46 9.47 15.89 -20.99
CA SER A 46 10.78 15.23 -21.03
C SER A 46 11.63 15.89 -22.12
N THR A 47 12.93 16.03 -21.84
CA THR A 47 13.92 16.50 -22.82
C THR A 47 14.18 15.48 -23.92
N ILE A 48 13.92 14.19 -23.68
CA ILE A 48 14.22 13.09 -24.61
C ILE A 48 12.95 12.60 -25.34
N ALA A 49 11.80 12.57 -24.66
CA ALA A 49 10.59 11.93 -25.16
C ALA A 49 9.40 12.89 -25.36
N GLY A 50 9.62 14.20 -25.33
CA GLY A 50 8.55 15.18 -25.47
C GLY A 50 7.58 15.21 -24.28
N LYS A 51 6.31 15.59 -24.50
CA LYS A 51 5.30 15.69 -23.45
C LYS A 51 4.76 14.29 -23.10
N GLN A 52 5.03 13.84 -21.87
CA GLN A 52 4.50 12.61 -21.30
C GLN A 52 3.31 12.93 -20.39
N THR A 53 2.31 12.07 -20.41
CA THR A 53 1.15 12.13 -19.52
C THR A 53 1.20 10.94 -18.57
N LEU A 54 1.11 11.21 -17.27
CA LEU A 54 1.17 10.22 -16.21
C LEU A 54 -0.13 10.24 -15.41
N SER A 55 -0.70 9.07 -15.15
CA SER A 55 -1.85 8.91 -14.26
C SER A 55 -1.35 8.49 -12.88
N LEU A 56 -1.44 9.39 -11.91
CA LEU A 56 -0.95 9.18 -10.56
C LEU A 56 -2.09 8.79 -9.63
N LYS A 57 -1.99 7.66 -8.94
CA LYS A 57 -2.93 7.23 -7.89
C LYS A 57 -3.02 8.28 -6.79
N ILE A 58 -4.20 8.57 -6.29
CA ILE A 58 -4.43 9.42 -5.12
C ILE A 58 -5.59 8.88 -4.27
N GLY A 59 -5.54 9.17 -2.97
CA GLY A 59 -6.55 8.78 -2.00
C GLY A 59 -6.68 7.26 -1.86
N LEU A 60 -7.87 6.84 -1.44
CA LEU A 60 -8.18 5.43 -1.22
C LEU A 60 -8.27 4.66 -2.54
N TRP A 61 -7.55 3.54 -2.58
CA TRP A 61 -7.60 2.51 -3.58
C TRP A 61 -8.09 1.21 -2.95
N GLN A 62 -8.95 0.50 -3.68
CA GLN A 62 -9.53 -0.77 -3.28
C GLN A 62 -9.17 -1.83 -4.32
N TYR A 63 -8.85 -3.04 -3.84
CA TYR A 63 -8.51 -4.18 -4.67
C TYR A 63 -9.38 -5.36 -4.28
N PHE A 64 -9.85 -6.05 -5.29
CA PHE A 64 -10.80 -7.13 -5.17
C PHE A 64 -10.22 -8.41 -5.78
N ASP A 65 -10.64 -9.56 -5.28
CA ASP A 65 -10.34 -10.85 -5.89
C ASP A 65 -11.25 -11.15 -7.10
N THR A 66 -11.08 -12.33 -7.69
CA THR A 66 -11.90 -12.81 -8.82
C THR A 66 -13.36 -13.12 -8.43
N LEU A 67 -13.70 -13.05 -7.15
CA LEU A 67 -15.07 -13.22 -6.63
C LEU A 67 -15.70 -11.87 -6.23
N SER A 68 -15.07 -10.75 -6.59
CA SER A 68 -15.48 -9.39 -6.19
C SER A 68 -15.39 -9.11 -4.68
N THR A 69 -14.66 -9.93 -3.91
CA THR A 69 -14.45 -9.68 -2.48
C THR A 69 -13.34 -8.66 -2.30
N LEU A 70 -13.53 -7.67 -1.42
CA LEU A 70 -12.50 -6.72 -1.05
C LEU A 70 -11.38 -7.45 -0.30
N ILE A 71 -10.17 -7.40 -0.83
CA ILE A 71 -9.00 -8.10 -0.26
C ILE A 71 -7.89 -7.16 0.18
N LYS A 72 -7.86 -5.91 -0.35
CA LYS A 72 -6.87 -4.92 0.05
C LYS A 72 -7.38 -3.48 -0.13
N THR A 73 -7.00 -2.59 0.77
CA THR A 73 -7.08 -1.14 0.58
C THR A 73 -5.72 -0.48 0.74
N GLU A 74 -5.49 0.59 0.00
CA GLU A 74 -4.25 1.39 0.04
C GLU A 74 -4.59 2.88 -0.03
N ASN A 75 -3.87 3.71 0.73
CA ASN A 75 -4.07 5.16 0.69
C ASN A 75 -2.84 5.85 0.08
N TYR A 76 -3.06 6.66 -0.96
CA TYR A 76 -2.00 7.32 -1.72
C TYR A 76 -2.04 8.83 -1.53
N ALA A 77 -0.87 9.42 -1.33
CA ALA A 77 -0.67 10.87 -1.39
C ALA A 77 0.24 11.24 -2.57
N LYS A 78 0.05 12.47 -3.08
CA LYS A 78 0.81 13.00 -4.22
C LYS A 78 1.72 14.12 -3.74
N SER A 79 2.97 14.11 -4.20
CA SER A 79 3.88 15.26 -4.13
C SER A 79 4.51 15.47 -5.50
N GLY A 80 4.41 16.68 -6.05
CA GLY A 80 4.91 16.96 -7.40
C GLY A 80 4.28 16.05 -8.46
N ASN A 81 5.11 15.29 -9.17
CA ASN A 81 4.72 14.35 -10.24
C ASN A 81 4.82 12.88 -9.81
N GLU A 82 4.81 12.62 -8.50
CA GLU A 82 4.95 11.29 -7.93
C GLU A 82 3.80 11.01 -6.95
N THR A 83 3.53 9.73 -6.74
CA THR A 83 2.58 9.25 -5.73
C THR A 83 3.25 8.18 -4.87
N PHE A 84 2.86 8.13 -3.61
CA PHE A 84 3.42 7.25 -2.59
C PHE A 84 2.32 6.83 -1.62
N LEU A 85 2.49 5.67 -1.00
CA LEU A 85 1.65 5.21 0.10
C LEU A 85 1.80 6.14 1.30
N ASN A 86 0.65 6.57 1.83
CA ASN A 86 0.57 7.45 2.97
C ASN A 86 -0.75 7.24 3.72
N GLY A 87 -0.65 6.64 4.91
CA GLY A 87 -1.76 6.19 5.73
C GLY A 87 -1.89 4.67 5.75
N GLU A 88 -3.09 4.22 6.12
CA GLU A 88 -3.37 2.82 6.35
C GLU A 88 -3.45 2.00 5.06
N VAL A 89 -2.93 0.78 5.15
CA VAL A 89 -3.11 -0.31 4.18
C VAL A 89 -3.74 -1.47 4.93
N LEU A 90 -4.92 -1.90 4.47
CA LEU A 90 -5.69 -2.97 5.12
C LEU A 90 -5.73 -4.19 4.21
N TYR A 91 -5.58 -5.38 4.79
CA TYR A 91 -5.61 -6.65 4.10
C TYR A 91 -6.72 -7.52 4.66
N TYR A 92 -7.53 -8.10 3.79
CA TYR A 92 -8.72 -8.86 4.16
C TYR A 92 -8.63 -10.30 3.63
N SER A 93 -9.32 -11.22 4.30
CA SER A 93 -9.52 -12.58 3.81
C SER A 93 -10.49 -12.59 2.62
N GLY A 94 -10.55 -13.74 1.92
CA GLY A 94 -11.60 -13.99 0.91
C GLY A 94 -13.04 -13.98 1.45
N GLU A 95 -13.21 -13.89 2.78
CA GLU A 95 -14.51 -13.74 3.45
C GLU A 95 -14.75 -12.31 3.96
N GLY A 96 -13.83 -11.37 3.70
CA GLY A 96 -13.92 -9.97 4.12
C GLY A 96 -13.48 -9.69 5.56
N VAL A 97 -12.85 -10.66 6.24
CA VAL A 97 -12.31 -10.48 7.60
C VAL A 97 -11.00 -9.70 7.54
N LEU A 98 -10.82 -8.67 8.37
CA LEU A 98 -9.59 -7.88 8.43
C LEU A 98 -8.45 -8.72 9.07
N LEU A 99 -7.44 -9.07 8.27
CA LEU A 99 -6.32 -9.92 8.68
C LEU A 99 -5.13 -9.10 9.17
N LYS A 100 -4.82 -8.01 8.48
CA LYS A 100 -3.60 -7.23 8.70
C LYS A 100 -3.82 -5.75 8.39
N GLN A 101 -3.13 -4.93 9.16
CA GLN A 101 -3.07 -3.50 9.00
C GLN A 101 -1.61 -3.05 8.98
N GLU A 102 -1.26 -2.21 8.01
CA GLU A 102 0.02 -1.51 7.95
C GLU A 102 -0.26 -0.01 7.92
N ASN A 103 0.68 0.79 8.43
CA ASN A 103 0.64 2.23 8.29
C ASN A 103 1.90 2.71 7.59
N TYR A 104 1.73 3.59 6.60
CA TYR A 104 2.82 4.12 5.79
C TYR A 104 2.91 5.63 5.93
N ARG A 105 4.14 6.13 5.91
CA ARG A 105 4.43 7.55 5.74
C ARG A 105 5.45 7.70 4.63
N HIS A 106 5.01 8.19 3.47
CA HIS A 106 5.89 8.41 2.33
C HIS A 106 6.61 7.13 1.87
N ASP A 107 5.83 6.09 1.57
CA ASP A 107 6.28 4.73 1.22
C ASP A 107 7.09 3.97 2.29
N VAL A 108 7.36 4.60 3.44
CA VAL A 108 8.00 3.93 4.58
C VAL A 108 6.92 3.35 5.49
N MET A 109 6.93 2.02 5.66
CA MET A 109 6.06 1.36 6.64
C MET A 109 6.53 1.73 8.05
N THR A 110 5.66 2.37 8.83
CA THR A 110 5.94 2.80 10.20
C THR A 110 5.39 1.84 11.24
N GLU A 111 4.29 1.16 10.91
CA GLU A 111 3.62 0.23 11.81
C GLU A 111 3.09 -0.98 11.03
N GLU A 112 3.13 -2.15 11.66
CA GLU A 112 2.57 -3.40 11.15
C GLU A 112 1.82 -4.08 12.30
N ARG A 113 0.58 -4.52 12.05
CA ARG A 113 -0.23 -5.27 13.00
C ARG A 113 -1.00 -6.38 12.30
N TRP A 114 -0.95 -7.59 12.86
CA TRP A 114 -1.79 -8.69 12.41
C TRP A 114 -2.91 -8.92 13.42
N LEU A 115 -4.12 -9.11 12.91
CA LEU A 115 -5.37 -9.02 13.65
C LEU A 115 -6.10 -10.36 13.71
N ASP A 116 -6.01 -11.17 12.65
CA ASP A 116 -6.70 -12.46 12.59
C ASP A 116 -5.95 -13.49 11.72
N THR A 117 -6.48 -14.71 11.70
CA THR A 117 -6.05 -15.82 10.85
C THR A 117 -6.86 -15.88 9.56
N GLY A 118 -6.25 -16.41 8.51
CA GLY A 118 -6.92 -16.59 7.22
C GLY A 118 -5.93 -16.58 6.07
N ILE A 119 -6.48 -16.57 4.85
CA ILE A 119 -5.71 -16.54 3.62
C ILE A 119 -6.16 -15.32 2.82
N TYR A 120 -5.19 -14.55 2.36
CA TYR A 120 -5.35 -13.47 1.38
C TYR A 120 -4.64 -13.89 0.09
N GLU A 121 -5.35 -13.85 -1.04
CA GLU A 121 -4.82 -14.17 -2.37
C GLU A 121 -5.05 -13.02 -3.35
N PHE A 122 -3.99 -12.60 -4.05
CA PHE A 122 -4.07 -11.59 -5.09
C PHE A 122 -3.09 -11.90 -6.23
N GLY A 123 -3.62 -12.34 -7.37
CA GLY A 123 -2.82 -12.70 -8.53
C GLY A 123 -1.85 -13.83 -8.16
N ASN A 124 -0.55 -13.54 -8.15
CA ASN A 124 0.48 -14.52 -7.80
C ASN A 124 0.98 -14.43 -6.35
N LEU A 125 0.41 -13.53 -5.55
CA LEU A 125 0.73 -13.37 -4.13
C LEU A 125 -0.32 -14.09 -3.29
N ARG A 126 0.13 -14.97 -2.40
CA ARG A 126 -0.70 -15.57 -1.34
C ARG A 126 -0.04 -15.30 0.00
N ILE A 127 -0.82 -14.84 0.96
CA ILE A 127 -0.36 -14.64 2.34
C ILE A 127 -1.26 -15.44 3.27
N GLU A 128 -0.66 -16.31 4.05
CA GLU A 128 -1.34 -17.12 5.06
C GLU A 128 -1.02 -16.58 6.45
N PHE A 129 -2.06 -16.38 7.26
CA PHE A 129 -1.98 -16.01 8.68
C PHE A 129 -2.50 -17.21 9.49
N VAL A 130 -1.61 -17.89 10.22
CA VAL A 130 -1.93 -19.15 10.90
C VAL A 130 -1.50 -19.09 12.36
N ARG A 131 -2.34 -19.54 13.30
CA ARG A 131 -1.89 -19.71 14.69
C ARG A 131 -1.09 -21.00 14.84
N ASN A 132 0.08 -20.90 15.45
CA ASN A 132 0.88 -22.08 15.81
C ASN A 132 0.36 -22.73 17.11
N SER A 133 1.01 -23.82 17.54
CA SER A 133 0.70 -24.55 18.79
C SER A 133 0.74 -23.65 20.03
N ASP A 134 1.60 -22.63 20.01
CA ASP A 134 1.84 -21.72 21.13
C ASP A 134 0.91 -20.50 21.08
N LYS A 135 -0.09 -20.51 20.19
CA LYS A 135 -1.05 -19.42 19.91
C LYS A 135 -0.42 -18.15 19.32
N ASN A 136 0.86 -18.19 18.98
CA ASN A 136 1.54 -17.15 18.23
C ASN A 136 1.04 -17.14 16.78
N LEU A 137 1.00 -15.96 16.16
CA LEU A 137 0.55 -15.83 14.78
C LEU A 137 1.77 -15.95 13.86
N GLU A 138 1.72 -16.87 12.91
CA GLU A 138 2.74 -17.07 11.90
C GLU A 138 2.21 -16.58 10.55
N VAL A 139 3.06 -15.87 9.81
CA VAL A 139 2.74 -15.37 8.48
C VAL A 139 3.67 -15.97 7.46
N ARG A 140 3.08 -16.54 6.41
CA ARG A 140 3.79 -17.14 5.28
C ARG A 140 3.39 -16.43 4.00
N GLU A 141 4.37 -15.88 3.30
CA GLU A 141 4.17 -15.24 2.00
C GLU A 141 4.66 -16.16 0.89
N TYR A 142 3.77 -16.46 -0.06
CA TYR A 142 4.06 -17.23 -1.25
C TYR A 142 3.98 -16.35 -2.50
N ARG A 143 4.94 -16.49 -3.40
CA ARG A 143 4.93 -15.87 -4.73
C ARG A 143 5.05 -16.94 -5.78
N ASN A 144 4.11 -16.95 -6.74
CA ASN A 144 4.02 -18.02 -7.74
C ASN A 144 3.98 -19.42 -7.11
N GLY A 145 3.36 -19.55 -5.93
CA GLY A 145 3.29 -20.81 -5.18
C GLY A 145 4.53 -21.15 -4.34
N GLU A 146 5.62 -20.38 -4.42
CA GLU A 146 6.85 -20.62 -3.65
C GLU A 146 6.90 -19.79 -2.37
N LEU A 147 7.26 -20.40 -1.24
CA LEU A 147 7.41 -19.71 0.04
C LEU A 147 8.61 -18.72 -0.01
N THR A 148 8.31 -17.43 0.03
CA THR A 148 9.29 -16.35 -0.05
C THR A 148 9.62 -15.71 1.29
N MET A 149 8.70 -15.76 2.25
CA MET A 149 8.86 -15.14 3.57
C MET A 149 8.11 -15.91 4.64
N GLU A 150 8.69 -15.96 5.82
CA GLU A 150 8.06 -16.47 7.03
C GLU A 150 8.36 -15.51 8.19
N LYS A 151 7.31 -15.06 8.88
CA LYS A 151 7.40 -14.16 10.04
C LYS A 151 6.57 -14.73 11.20
N LEU A 152 6.90 -14.36 12.43
CA LEU A 152 6.19 -14.73 13.65
C LEU A 152 5.83 -13.49 14.45
N GLN A 153 4.59 -13.40 14.91
CA GLN A 153 4.15 -12.41 15.87
C GLN A 153 3.91 -13.08 17.23
N GLU A 154 4.70 -12.67 18.22
CA GLU A 154 4.65 -13.14 19.60
C GLU A 154 4.54 -11.92 20.52
N ASN A 155 3.51 -11.87 21.36
CA ASN A 155 3.26 -10.77 22.30
C ASN A 155 3.30 -9.36 21.65
N GLY A 156 2.83 -9.25 20.41
CA GLY A 156 2.83 -8.00 19.63
C GLY A 156 4.17 -7.65 18.97
N GLN A 157 5.22 -8.43 19.17
CA GLN A 157 6.49 -8.27 18.46
C GLN A 157 6.53 -9.18 17.23
N ILE A 158 6.95 -8.62 16.09
CA ILE A 158 7.07 -9.35 14.82
C ILE A 158 8.54 -9.67 14.56
N THR A 159 8.86 -10.95 14.36
CA THR A 159 10.19 -11.46 14.06
C THR A 159 10.21 -12.14 12.69
N LEU A 160 11.19 -11.82 11.85
CA LEU A 160 11.42 -12.52 10.60
C LEU A 160 12.09 -13.87 10.88
N LYS A 161 11.42 -14.98 10.53
CA LYS A 161 11.99 -16.33 10.66
C LYS A 161 12.81 -16.70 9.43
N LYS A 162 12.32 -16.38 8.23
CA LYS A 162 12.94 -16.81 6.98
C LYS A 162 12.65 -15.86 5.84
N SER A 163 13.64 -15.62 4.99
CA SER A 163 13.49 -14.95 3.71
C SER A 163 14.19 -15.75 2.62
N HIS A 164 13.47 -16.11 1.56
CA HIS A 164 14.01 -16.79 0.39
C HIS A 164 13.98 -15.86 -0.82
N ARG A 165 14.63 -14.70 -0.74
CA ARG A 165 14.99 -13.99 -1.97
C ARG A 165 16.30 -14.55 -2.50
N LYS A 166 16.23 -15.50 -3.44
CA LYS A 166 17.30 -15.63 -4.43
C LYS A 166 17.12 -14.46 -5.41
N PHE A 167 18.02 -13.48 -5.36
CA PHE A 167 18.20 -12.56 -6.47
C PHE A 167 18.71 -13.38 -7.66
N SER A 168 17.84 -13.87 -8.54
CA SER A 168 18.29 -14.34 -9.85
C SER A 168 18.65 -13.11 -10.68
N ARG A 169 19.95 -12.88 -10.87
CA ARG A 169 20.46 -11.99 -11.91
C ARG A 169 20.11 -12.60 -13.27
N GLY A 170 18.95 -12.24 -13.80
CA GLY A 170 18.66 -12.38 -15.23
C GLY A 170 19.37 -11.26 -15.99
N VAL A 171 20.35 -11.64 -16.79
CA VAL A 171 21.16 -10.77 -17.64
C VAL A 171 20.31 -10.27 -18.83
N ASN A 172 20.26 -8.95 -18.97
CA ASN A 172 19.86 -8.11 -20.13
C ASN A 172 18.68 -7.16 -19.82
N ASP A 173 18.98 -6.08 -19.09
CA ASP A 173 18.45 -4.73 -19.36
C ASP A 173 19.34 -3.68 -18.62
N PRO A 174 19.86 -2.63 -19.30
CA PRO A 174 20.76 -1.61 -18.72
C PRO A 174 19.97 -0.48 -17.98
N PRO A 175 20.58 0.41 -17.16
CA PRO A 175 20.42 0.36 -15.70
C PRO A 175 19.86 1.64 -14.99
N LYS A 176 19.34 1.39 -13.78
CA LYS A 176 19.38 2.16 -12.49
C LYS A 176 18.68 3.53 -12.32
N MET A 177 17.79 3.56 -11.30
CA MET A 177 17.86 4.37 -10.05
C MET A 177 16.50 4.20 -9.31
N PHE A 178 16.34 3.82 -8.04
CA PHE A 178 17.21 3.80 -6.85
C PHE A 178 17.02 2.51 -6.03
N GLU A 179 18.14 2.03 -5.48
CA GLU A 179 18.18 1.12 -4.35
C GLU A 179 17.62 1.84 -3.10
N SER A 180 16.71 1.17 -2.40
CA SER A 180 16.53 1.33 -0.96
C SER A 180 16.37 -0.06 -0.35
N ASN A 181 17.48 -0.79 -0.35
CA ASN A 181 17.67 -1.84 0.64
C ASN A 181 18.03 -1.15 1.96
N ARG A 182 17.09 -1.11 2.90
CA ARG A 182 17.40 -1.13 4.32
C ARG A 182 16.30 -1.91 5.04
N ILE A 183 16.44 -3.24 4.99
CA ILE A 183 15.93 -4.07 6.08
C ILE A 183 16.78 -3.64 7.28
N THR A 184 16.22 -2.79 8.12
CA THR A 184 16.75 -2.58 9.45
C THR A 184 15.98 -3.57 10.31
N GLU A 185 16.65 -4.58 10.84
CA GLU A 185 16.14 -5.35 11.97
C GLU A 185 15.74 -4.33 13.04
N ILE A 186 14.44 -4.20 13.29
CA ILE A 186 13.96 -3.45 14.45
C ILE A 186 14.03 -4.44 15.61
N GLU A 187 15.13 -4.35 16.35
CA GLU A 187 15.20 -4.86 17.72
C GLU A 187 14.18 -4.04 18.53
N ILE A 188 12.98 -4.58 18.75
CA ILE A 188 12.02 -3.99 19.69
C ILE A 188 12.54 -4.32 21.09
N GLY A 189 13.36 -3.40 21.61
CA GLY A 189 13.96 -3.45 22.94
C GLY A 189 12.93 -3.77 24.02
N LYS A 190 13.27 -4.76 24.84
CA LYS A 190 12.64 -5.06 26.12
C LYS A 190 12.87 -3.91 27.11
N GLY A 191 11.81 -3.57 27.86
CA GLY A 191 11.80 -3.19 29.28
C GLY A 191 12.64 -1.99 29.74
N GLU A 192 12.02 -1.05 30.45
CA GLU A 192 12.08 -1.05 31.92
C GLU A 192 11.27 0.09 32.55
N THR A 193 10.59 -0.29 33.62
CA THR A 193 9.83 0.50 34.57
C THR A 193 10.79 1.41 35.35
N LEU A 194 10.56 2.72 35.36
CA LEU A 194 11.25 3.64 36.27
C LEU A 194 10.50 3.67 37.61
N GLU A 195 10.87 2.78 38.53
CA GLU A 195 10.64 2.96 39.97
C GLU A 195 11.91 3.48 40.67
N SER A 196 11.73 4.59 41.38
CA SER A 196 12.42 5.07 42.59
C SER A 196 13.95 4.91 42.73
N LYS A 197 14.62 6.06 42.91
CA LYS A 197 15.38 6.40 44.14
C LYS A 197 15.94 7.83 44.01
N LEU A 198 15.29 8.78 44.68
CA LEU A 198 15.94 10.01 45.14
C LEU A 198 16.54 9.71 46.50
N GLY A 199 17.87 9.58 46.52
CA GLY A 199 18.73 9.77 47.68
C GLY A 199 19.73 10.83 47.32
#